data_AF-A0A352Q357-F1
#
_entry.id   AF-A0A352Q357-F1
#
_cell.length_a   1.000
_cell.length_b   1.000
_cell.length_c   1.000
_cell.angle_alpha   90.00
_cell.angle_beta   90.00
_cell.angle_gamma   90.00
#
_symmetry.space_group_name_H-M   'P 1'
#
loop_
_entity.id
_entity.type
_entity.pdbx_description
1 polymer ?
#
loop_
_entity_poly.entity_id
_entity_poly.type
_entity_poly.pdbx_seq_one_letter_code
_entity_poly.pdbx_strand_id
1 'polypeptide(L)'
;PLLNLAEAGSDVINGGAGNDFIFGDVLYTDKLAIDQGLGTPNGSGWEVFERLENGEGLDASWDRSDTLNYIRTHAAEMGRETLDSNGDHRAGGHDTLNGGSGKDVIFGQEGNDTIDGGLGSDLISGGSGNDLLTGGDGSDLFVWFEGESGEDTVTDFNFANAADGGDILNLADLLEGETGTAANLENYLNISLSGDDTVIAIDANGDGSGTDQTIVLQDVDLVTGAGSQQDIIQSLISNGNLVTDT
;
A
#
# COMPACT_ATOMS: atom_id res chain seq x y z
N PRO A 1 4.99 30.19 21.06
CA PRO A 1 6.35 29.74 20.74
C PRO A 1 6.25 28.48 19.89
N LEU A 2 6.51 28.64 18.59
CA LEU A 2 6.45 27.57 17.61
C LEU A 2 7.53 26.54 17.96
N LEU A 3 7.11 25.29 18.12
CA LEU A 3 8.03 24.16 18.16
C LEU A 3 8.54 23.99 16.73
N ASN A 4 9.85 24.05 16.55
CA ASN A 4 10.52 23.81 15.28
C ASN A 4 10.33 22.32 14.95
N LEU A 5 9.30 21.98 14.17
CA LEU A 5 9.10 20.64 13.63
C LEU A 5 9.94 20.53 12.36
N ALA A 6 10.66 19.41 12.23
CA ALA A 6 11.72 19.24 11.25
C ALA A 6 11.17 19.19 9.81
N GLU A 7 12.04 19.54 8.87
CA GLU A 7 11.85 19.43 7.41
C GLU A 7 11.59 17.97 7.00
N ALA A 8 11.06 17.75 5.77
CA ALA A 8 10.92 16.43 5.13
C ALA A 8 12.03 15.46 5.56
N GLY A 9 11.65 14.34 6.17
CA GLY A 9 12.56 13.38 6.76
C GLY A 9 11.83 12.34 7.59
N SER A 10 12.53 11.23 7.85
CA SER A 10 12.03 10.05 8.56
C SER A 10 11.18 10.34 9.79
N ASP A 11 9.93 9.87 9.74
CA ASP A 11 8.94 9.91 10.81
C ASP A 11 8.79 8.56 11.52
N VAL A 12 8.28 8.61 12.75
CA VAL A 12 7.91 7.41 13.54
C VAL A 12 6.50 7.59 14.08
N ILE A 13 5.56 6.78 13.60
CA ILE A 13 4.12 6.91 13.87
C ILE A 13 3.57 5.63 14.49
N ASN A 14 2.68 5.77 15.48
CA ASN A 14 2.01 4.67 16.16
C ASN A 14 0.51 5.00 16.31
N GLY A 15 -0.37 4.21 15.69
CA GLY A 15 -1.82 4.36 15.76
C GLY A 15 -2.38 3.96 17.13
N GLY A 16 -1.92 2.82 17.63
CA GLY A 16 -2.15 2.39 19.00
C GLY A 16 -3.36 1.48 19.14
N ALA A 17 -4.53 2.04 19.48
CA ALA A 17 -5.73 1.22 19.70
C ALA A 17 -6.95 1.79 19.00
N GLY A 18 -7.68 0.92 18.31
CA GLY A 18 -8.75 1.29 17.39
C GLY A 18 -8.30 1.18 15.95
N ASN A 19 -9.21 1.46 15.03
CA ASN A 19 -8.88 1.48 13.62
C ASN A 19 -8.26 2.83 13.28
N ASP A 20 -7.05 2.83 12.75
CA ASP A 20 -6.25 4.01 12.47
C ASP A 20 -6.00 4.21 10.98
N PHE A 21 -5.73 5.47 10.61
CA PHE A 21 -5.36 5.87 9.25
C PHE A 21 -4.01 6.59 9.32
N ILE A 22 -2.97 5.98 8.76
CA ILE A 22 -1.56 6.37 8.96
C ILE A 22 -0.90 6.70 7.62
N PHE A 23 -0.15 7.81 7.60
CA PHE A 23 0.71 8.21 6.48
C PHE A 23 2.12 8.50 6.98
N GLY A 24 3.15 7.96 6.31
CA GLY A 24 4.56 8.22 6.61
C GLY A 24 4.94 9.67 6.41
N ASP A 25 4.86 10.17 5.18
CA ASP A 25 5.21 11.56 4.90
C ASP A 25 4.02 12.53 5.06
N VAL A 26 4.14 13.47 5.99
CA VAL A 26 3.10 14.49 6.23
C VAL A 26 3.47 15.82 5.59
N LEU A 27 3.56 15.91 4.26
CA LEU A 27 3.47 17.22 3.58
C LEU A 27 2.03 17.72 3.47
N TYR A 28 1.31 17.69 4.60
CA TYR A 28 0.07 18.44 4.78
C TYR A 28 -0.20 18.98 6.19
N THR A 29 0.72 18.85 7.16
CA THR A 29 0.54 19.50 8.48
C THR A 29 0.98 20.96 8.54
N ASP A 30 1.51 21.54 7.46
CA ASP A 30 1.95 22.95 7.45
C ASP A 30 1.12 23.89 6.53
N LYS A 31 -0.21 23.71 6.51
CA LYS A 31 -1.14 24.78 6.10
C LYS A 31 -2.31 24.96 7.07
N LEU A 32 -1.99 25.34 8.30
CA LEU A 32 -2.78 26.36 9.00
C LEU A 32 -2.02 27.69 9.04
N ALA A 33 -1.91 28.35 7.89
CA ALA A 33 -1.77 29.79 7.83
C ALA A 33 -2.31 30.31 6.50
N ILE A 34 -3.43 31.04 6.58
CA ILE A 34 -4.14 31.77 5.52
C ILE A 34 -5.28 30.97 4.85
N ASP A 35 -6.25 30.54 5.67
CA ASP A 35 -7.64 30.76 5.28
C ASP A 35 -7.92 32.27 5.40
N GLN A 36 -7.94 32.93 4.25
CA GLN A 36 -8.73 34.15 4.08
C GLN A 36 -9.61 33.96 2.84
N GLY A 37 -10.59 33.07 2.99
CA GLY A 37 -11.88 33.18 2.31
C GLY A 37 -11.86 32.83 0.83
N LEU A 38 -12.25 31.60 0.52
CA LEU A 38 -12.93 31.31 -0.74
C LEU A 38 -14.09 30.36 -0.46
N GLY A 39 -15.26 30.96 -0.20
CA GLY A 39 -16.52 30.23 -0.11
C GLY A 39 -16.88 29.58 -1.43
N THR A 40 -16.56 28.30 -1.58
CA THR A 40 -17.16 27.41 -2.58
C THR A 40 -17.90 26.27 -1.87
N PRO A 41 -19.16 25.99 -2.24
CA PRO A 41 -19.92 24.87 -1.71
C PRO A 41 -19.46 23.60 -2.43
N ASN A 42 -18.75 22.74 -1.68
CA ASN A 42 -18.54 21.28 -1.81
C ASN A 42 -17.15 20.99 -1.21
N GLY A 43 -17.14 20.29 -0.07
CA GLY A 43 -15.98 20.11 0.80
C GLY A 43 -14.75 19.58 0.09
N SER A 44 -13.60 20.19 0.38
CA SER A 44 -12.28 19.63 0.11
C SER A 44 -12.12 18.33 0.90
N GLY A 45 -11.32 17.37 0.42
CA GLY A 45 -11.00 16.12 1.13
C GLY A 45 -10.65 16.32 2.63
N TRP A 46 -10.15 17.49 2.99
CA TRP A 46 -9.95 17.95 4.38
C TRP A 46 -11.16 17.87 5.33
N GLU A 47 -12.40 18.10 4.86
CA GLU A 47 -13.58 17.95 5.71
C GLU A 47 -13.89 16.48 6.03
N VAL A 48 -13.43 15.54 5.20
CA VAL A 48 -13.55 14.10 5.47
C VAL A 48 -12.48 13.68 6.48
N PHE A 49 -11.26 14.18 6.35
CA PHE A 49 -10.16 13.98 7.31
C PHE A 49 -10.47 14.51 8.72
N GLU A 50 -10.99 15.74 8.86
CA GLU A 50 -11.40 16.26 10.18
C GLU A 50 -12.56 15.46 10.80
N ARG A 51 -13.41 14.82 9.99
CA ARG A 51 -14.51 13.97 10.49
C ARG A 51 -14.03 12.61 10.97
N LEU A 52 -12.95 12.08 10.39
CA LEU A 52 -12.31 10.83 10.80
C LEU A 52 -11.57 10.98 12.14
N GLU A 53 -10.73 12.00 12.30
CA GLU A 53 -10.00 12.26 13.57
C GLU A 53 -10.93 12.54 14.77
N ASN A 54 -12.08 13.16 14.51
CA ASN A 54 -13.06 13.47 15.57
C ASN A 54 -13.96 12.28 15.94
N GLY A 55 -13.73 11.08 15.40
CA GLY A 55 -14.53 9.89 15.70
C GLY A 55 -15.98 9.96 15.19
N GLU A 56 -16.27 10.88 14.27
CA GLU A 56 -17.55 10.95 13.55
C GLU A 56 -17.49 10.23 12.19
N GLY A 57 -16.35 9.60 11.88
CA GLY A 57 -16.02 8.97 10.61
C GLY A 57 -15.91 7.45 10.69
N LEU A 58 -16.95 6.79 11.20
CA LEU A 58 -17.44 5.55 10.59
C LEU A 58 -18.96 5.67 10.66
N ASP A 59 -19.54 6.53 9.81
CA ASP A 59 -20.94 6.31 9.52
C ASP A 59 -21.05 4.89 8.95
N ALA A 60 -21.94 4.08 9.49
CA ALA A 60 -22.14 2.67 9.15
C ALA A 60 -22.61 2.46 7.68
N SER A 61 -22.43 3.47 6.82
CA SER A 61 -22.83 3.54 5.42
C SER A 61 -21.66 3.46 4.43
N TRP A 62 -20.42 3.69 4.85
CA TRP A 62 -19.23 3.51 3.99
C TRP A 62 -18.72 2.08 4.10
N ASP A 63 -18.60 1.40 2.96
CA ASP A 63 -18.05 0.05 2.89
C ASP A 63 -16.61 0.00 2.34
N ARG A 64 -16.03 -1.20 2.27
CA ARG A 64 -14.68 -1.46 1.74
C ARG A 64 -14.51 -0.87 0.33
N SER A 65 -15.56 -0.87 -0.49
CA SER A 65 -15.54 -0.36 -1.87
C SER A 65 -15.50 1.15 -1.91
N ASP A 66 -16.21 1.85 -1.02
CA ASP A 66 -16.19 3.32 -0.94
C ASP A 66 -14.80 3.83 -0.55
N THR A 67 -14.16 3.13 0.41
CA THR A 67 -12.80 3.45 0.86
C THR A 67 -11.78 3.21 -0.24
N LEU A 68 -11.81 2.04 -0.90
CA LEU A 68 -10.95 1.74 -2.04
C LEU A 68 -11.18 2.68 -3.21
N ASN A 69 -12.43 3.09 -3.48
CA ASN A 69 -12.73 4.02 -4.56
C ASN A 69 -12.24 5.45 -4.25
N TYR A 70 -12.31 5.88 -2.99
CA TYR A 70 -11.72 7.14 -2.56
C TYR A 70 -10.19 7.13 -2.68
N ILE A 71 -9.54 6.05 -2.20
CA ILE A 71 -8.10 5.83 -2.34
C ILE A 71 -7.72 5.85 -3.82
N ARG A 72 -8.37 5.07 -4.70
CA ARG A 72 -8.11 5.10 -6.15
C ARG A 72 -8.26 6.47 -6.79
N THR A 73 -9.30 7.21 -6.39
CA THR A 73 -9.57 8.54 -6.97
C THR A 73 -8.50 9.57 -6.56
N HIS A 74 -7.86 9.37 -5.41
CA HIS A 74 -6.90 10.31 -4.85
C HIS A 74 -5.48 9.75 -4.73
N ALA A 75 -5.21 8.52 -5.20
CA ALA A 75 -3.90 7.88 -5.15
C ALA A 75 -2.85 8.74 -5.88
N ALA A 76 -3.21 9.30 -7.04
CA ALA A 76 -2.38 10.25 -7.77
C ALA A 76 -2.24 11.63 -7.07
N GLU A 77 -3.09 11.97 -6.10
CA GLU A 77 -2.94 13.18 -5.27
C GLU A 77 -2.19 12.89 -3.96
N MET A 78 -2.24 11.64 -3.49
CA MET A 78 -1.52 11.10 -2.33
C MET A 78 -0.06 10.75 -2.66
N GLY A 79 0.24 10.35 -3.89
CA GLY A 79 1.60 10.16 -4.41
C GLY A 79 2.14 11.39 -5.17
N ARG A 80 1.52 12.56 -5.03
CA ARG A 80 2.00 13.77 -5.73
C ARG A 80 3.05 14.50 -4.91
N GLU A 81 4.29 14.28 -5.32
CA GLU A 81 5.49 15.07 -5.07
C GLU A 81 5.18 16.54 -4.72
N THR A 82 5.62 16.98 -3.54
CA THR A 82 5.66 18.40 -3.25
C THR A 82 6.98 18.95 -3.80
N LEU A 83 6.94 19.49 -5.03
CA LEU A 83 8.07 20.24 -5.59
C LEU A 83 8.48 21.34 -4.60
N ASP A 84 9.74 21.36 -4.19
CA ASP A 84 10.27 22.50 -3.44
C ASP A 84 10.23 23.77 -4.32
N SER A 85 10.50 24.95 -3.75
CA SER A 85 10.47 26.21 -4.50
C SER A 85 11.47 26.27 -5.68
N ASN A 86 12.38 25.30 -5.79
CA ASN A 86 13.39 25.18 -6.83
C ASN A 86 13.04 24.11 -7.87
N GLY A 87 11.91 23.41 -7.72
CA GLY A 87 11.51 22.30 -8.58
C GLY A 87 12.28 21.01 -8.30
N ASP A 88 12.87 20.88 -7.10
CA ASP A 88 13.49 19.64 -6.66
C ASP A 88 12.44 18.72 -6.01
N HIS A 89 12.55 17.43 -6.29
CA HIS A 89 11.72 16.41 -5.68
C HIS A 89 12.28 16.22 -4.26
N ARG A 90 11.49 16.48 -3.23
CA ARG A 90 11.89 16.07 -1.88
C ARG A 90 11.72 14.56 -1.85
N ALA A 91 12.81 13.82 -2.01
CA ALA A 91 12.81 12.39 -1.74
C ALA A 91 12.18 12.18 -0.36
N GLY A 92 11.15 11.33 -0.30
CA GLY A 92 10.39 11.09 0.91
C GLY A 92 11.22 10.61 2.10
N GLY A 93 10.57 10.58 3.26
CA GLY A 93 11.06 10.07 4.53
C GLY A 93 11.53 8.62 4.45
N HIS A 94 12.07 8.09 5.54
CA HIS A 94 12.25 6.64 5.68
C HIS A 94 11.59 6.33 7.01
N ASP A 95 10.33 5.96 6.94
CA ASP A 95 9.41 6.08 8.04
C ASP A 95 9.27 4.75 8.78
N THR A 96 8.89 4.83 10.04
CA THR A 96 8.52 3.65 10.84
C THR A 96 7.08 3.79 11.30
N LEU A 97 6.20 2.99 10.71
CA LEU A 97 4.76 3.06 10.88
C LEU A 97 4.24 1.82 11.60
N ASN A 98 3.43 2.01 12.64
CA ASN A 98 2.81 0.92 13.39
C ASN A 98 1.31 1.20 13.55
N GLY A 99 0.45 0.33 13.00
CA GLY A 99 -1.01 0.41 13.13
C GLY A 99 -1.45 0.20 14.57
N GLY A 100 -1.03 -0.91 15.15
CA GLY A 100 -1.22 -1.21 16.55
C GLY A 100 -2.33 -2.24 16.73
N SER A 101 -3.55 -1.82 17.03
CA SER A 101 -4.64 -2.80 17.19
C SER A 101 -5.94 -2.28 16.65
N GLY A 102 -6.49 -2.92 15.64
CA GLY A 102 -7.65 -2.38 14.96
C GLY A 102 -7.89 -3.03 13.63
N LYS A 103 -8.11 -2.20 12.62
CA LYS A 103 -8.16 -2.54 11.21
C LYS A 103 -7.67 -1.27 10.55
N ASP A 104 -6.40 -1.25 10.30
CA ASP A 104 -5.67 -0.03 10.03
C ASP A 104 -5.46 0.12 8.54
N VAL A 105 -5.28 1.36 8.12
CA VAL A 105 -4.91 1.68 6.75
C VAL A 105 -3.64 2.50 6.80
N ILE A 106 -2.58 1.97 6.20
CA ILE A 106 -1.23 2.51 6.34
C ILE A 106 -0.62 2.72 4.96
N PHE A 107 -0.12 3.94 4.74
CA PHE A 107 0.58 4.34 3.53
C PHE A 107 1.96 4.92 3.88
N GLY A 108 3.04 4.30 3.41
CA GLY A 108 4.40 4.82 3.59
C GLY A 108 4.65 6.09 2.77
N GLN A 109 4.26 6.03 1.49
CA GLN A 109 4.52 7.04 0.44
C GLN A 109 5.90 6.87 -0.19
N GLU A 110 6.69 7.94 -0.31
CA GLU A 110 8.02 7.86 -0.91
C GLU A 110 9.06 7.53 0.16
N GLY A 111 10.04 6.71 -0.22
CA GLY A 111 11.15 6.35 0.63
C GLY A 111 11.17 4.88 1.02
N ASN A 112 12.13 4.49 1.85
CA ASN A 112 12.27 3.10 2.29
C ASN A 112 11.69 2.98 3.69
N ASP A 113 10.45 2.55 3.77
CA ASP A 113 9.66 2.54 4.99
C ASP A 113 9.69 1.19 5.69
N THR A 114 9.40 1.20 6.98
CA THR A 114 9.16 0.01 7.79
C THR A 114 7.76 0.10 8.36
N ILE A 115 6.87 -0.78 7.91
CA ILE A 115 5.44 -0.75 8.23
C ILE A 115 5.02 -2.04 8.92
N ASP A 116 4.35 -1.90 10.06
CA ASP A 116 3.77 -3.00 10.85
C ASP A 116 2.27 -2.73 11.10
N GLY A 117 1.39 -3.55 10.52
CA GLY A 117 -0.07 -3.44 10.71
C GLY A 117 -0.48 -3.69 12.16
N GLY A 118 0.14 -4.67 12.81
CA GLY A 118 -0.12 -5.01 14.20
C GLY A 118 -1.24 -6.05 14.33
N LEU A 119 -2.32 -5.73 15.06
CA LEU A 119 -3.45 -6.64 15.25
C LEU A 119 -4.62 -6.23 14.38
N GLY A 120 -5.22 -7.18 13.69
CA GLY A 120 -6.41 -6.96 12.90
C GLY A 120 -6.19 -7.20 11.42
N SER A 121 -7.20 -6.91 10.61
CA SER A 121 -7.09 -7.08 9.16
C SER A 121 -6.81 -5.72 8.54
N ASP A 122 -5.57 -5.52 8.12
CA ASP A 122 -5.04 -4.21 7.76
C ASP A 122 -4.94 -4.04 6.24
N LEU A 123 -4.87 -2.78 5.80
CA LEU A 123 -4.54 -2.38 4.44
C LEU A 123 -3.20 -1.65 4.47
N ILE A 124 -2.21 -2.20 3.77
CA ILE A 124 -0.84 -1.69 3.78
C ILE A 124 -0.39 -1.40 2.35
N SER A 125 0.19 -0.23 2.14
CA SER A 125 0.92 0.15 0.94
C SER A 125 2.21 0.84 1.38
N GLY A 126 3.34 0.29 0.95
CA GLY A 126 4.65 0.90 1.18
C GLY A 126 4.78 2.20 0.40
N GLY A 127 4.51 2.11 -0.90
CA GLY A 127 4.54 3.24 -1.80
C GLY A 127 5.72 3.11 -2.76
N SER A 128 6.45 4.20 -2.99
CA SER A 128 7.66 4.17 -3.82
C SER A 128 8.90 4.06 -2.96
N GLY A 129 9.78 3.11 -3.27
CA GLY A 129 10.99 2.83 -2.53
C GLY A 129 11.05 1.35 -2.16
N ASN A 130 12.03 0.97 -1.35
CA ASN A 130 12.20 -0.43 -0.94
C ASN A 130 11.69 -0.59 0.48
N ASP A 131 10.46 -1.08 0.61
CA ASP A 131 9.75 -1.10 1.87
C ASP A 131 9.83 -2.45 2.58
N LEU A 132 9.77 -2.42 3.90
CA LEU A 132 9.63 -3.59 4.76
C LEU A 132 8.23 -3.61 5.35
N LEU A 133 7.41 -4.57 4.92
CA LEU A 133 6.00 -4.66 5.26
C LEU A 133 5.73 -5.88 6.15
N THR A 134 5.05 -5.68 7.27
CA THR A 134 4.58 -6.72 8.19
C THR A 134 3.07 -6.53 8.36
N GLY A 135 2.28 -7.56 8.01
CA GLY A 135 0.82 -7.53 8.16
C GLY A 135 0.41 -7.66 9.63
N GLY A 136 1.01 -8.63 10.32
CA GLY A 136 0.71 -8.94 11.71
C GLY A 136 -0.39 -9.99 11.85
N ASP A 137 -1.23 -9.85 12.89
CA ASP A 137 -2.28 -10.81 13.20
C ASP A 137 -3.54 -10.51 12.39
N GLY A 138 -3.76 -11.20 11.28
CA GLY A 138 -5.01 -10.97 10.56
C GLY A 138 -5.08 -11.63 9.20
N SER A 139 -5.76 -10.93 8.30
CA SER A 139 -5.87 -11.27 6.89
C SER A 139 -5.65 -9.95 6.19
N ASP A 140 -4.42 -9.74 5.79
CA ASP A 140 -3.94 -8.41 5.47
C ASP A 140 -3.92 -8.21 3.97
N LEU A 141 -4.15 -6.97 3.57
CA LEU A 141 -4.25 -6.57 2.18
C LEU A 141 -3.06 -5.65 1.85
N PHE A 142 -2.10 -6.20 1.13
CA PHE A 142 -0.99 -5.42 0.58
C PHE A 142 -1.36 -4.91 -0.81
N VAL A 143 -1.22 -3.61 -1.04
CA VAL A 143 -1.65 -2.94 -2.26
C VAL A 143 -0.49 -2.17 -2.87
N TRP A 144 -0.36 -2.27 -4.19
CA TRP A 144 0.57 -1.50 -5.01
C TRP A 144 -0.21 -0.72 -6.07
N PHE A 145 0.25 0.50 -6.34
CA PHE A 145 -0.37 1.42 -7.30
C PHE A 145 0.52 1.67 -8.52
N GLU A 146 -0.11 2.02 -9.64
CA GLU A 146 0.58 2.49 -10.83
C GLU A 146 1.48 3.70 -10.50
N GLY A 147 2.70 3.68 -11.03
CA GLY A 147 3.69 4.75 -10.83
C GLY A 147 4.59 4.57 -9.61
N GLU A 148 4.28 3.60 -8.74
CA GLU A 148 5.20 3.18 -7.68
C GLU A 148 6.34 2.32 -8.25
N SER A 149 7.51 2.40 -7.63
CA SER A 149 8.68 1.63 -8.04
C SER A 149 9.51 1.25 -6.83
N GLY A 150 10.17 0.10 -6.89
CA GLY A 150 10.96 -0.39 -5.76
C GLY A 150 11.10 -1.89 -5.69
N GLU A 151 11.65 -2.35 -4.58
CA GLU A 151 11.69 -3.75 -4.18
C GLU A 151 11.17 -3.89 -2.75
N ASP A 152 9.93 -4.34 -2.60
CA ASP A 152 9.26 -4.44 -1.31
C ASP A 152 9.37 -5.84 -0.74
N THR A 153 9.53 -5.94 0.57
CA THR A 153 9.61 -7.20 1.30
C THR A 153 8.44 -7.34 2.25
N VAL A 154 7.56 -8.32 2.01
CA VAL A 154 6.55 -8.76 2.97
C VAL A 154 7.14 -9.84 3.86
N THR A 155 7.17 -9.57 5.15
CA THR A 155 7.95 -10.34 6.14
C THR A 155 7.24 -11.55 6.73
N ASP A 156 5.91 -11.59 6.67
CA ASP A 156 5.07 -12.55 7.38
C ASP A 156 3.91 -13.10 6.54
N PHE A 157 4.00 -13.02 5.21
CA PHE A 157 2.92 -13.37 4.31
C PHE A 157 2.37 -14.79 4.54
N ASN A 158 1.10 -14.88 4.92
CA ASN A 158 0.37 -16.11 5.17
C ASN A 158 -0.38 -16.58 3.91
N PHE A 159 0.19 -17.56 3.20
CA PHE A 159 -0.42 -18.16 2.00
C PHE A 159 -1.60 -19.14 2.28
N ALA A 160 -2.18 -19.14 3.49
CA ALA A 160 -3.45 -19.83 3.73
C ALA A 160 -4.58 -19.27 2.83
N ASN A 161 -5.70 -19.98 2.70
CA ASN A 161 -6.84 -19.44 1.95
C ASN A 161 -7.29 -18.10 2.56
N ALA A 162 -7.53 -17.08 1.73
CA ALA A 162 -7.90 -15.75 2.19
C ALA A 162 -9.22 -15.76 3.00
N ALA A 163 -10.15 -16.67 2.70
CA ALA A 163 -11.38 -16.83 3.48
C ALA A 163 -11.14 -17.41 4.90
N ASP A 164 -9.99 -18.04 5.11
CA ASP A 164 -9.56 -18.66 6.36
C ASP A 164 -8.52 -17.83 7.12
N GLY A 165 -8.31 -16.57 6.70
CA GLY A 165 -7.36 -15.66 7.35
C GLY A 165 -5.96 -15.66 6.73
N GLY A 166 -5.83 -16.00 5.44
CA GLY A 166 -4.60 -15.76 4.69
C GLY A 166 -4.52 -14.35 4.13
N ASP A 167 -3.32 -13.94 3.73
CA ASP A 167 -3.03 -12.60 3.25
C ASP A 167 -3.26 -12.45 1.75
N ILE A 168 -3.40 -11.21 1.31
CA ILE A 168 -3.83 -10.87 -0.04
C ILE A 168 -2.85 -9.86 -0.63
N LEU A 169 -2.27 -10.23 -1.77
CA LEU A 169 -1.57 -9.32 -2.67
C LEU A 169 -2.58 -8.77 -3.67
N ASN A 170 -2.78 -7.45 -3.68
CA ASN A 170 -3.66 -6.79 -4.63
C ASN A 170 -2.85 -5.95 -5.62
N LEU A 171 -2.77 -6.46 -6.84
CA LEU A 171 -2.04 -5.86 -7.96
C LEU A 171 -3.00 -5.24 -8.99
N ALA A 172 -4.28 -5.04 -8.62
CA ALA A 172 -5.29 -4.59 -9.57
C ALA A 172 -5.00 -3.19 -10.14
N ASP A 173 -4.47 -2.27 -9.34
CA ASP A 173 -4.11 -0.94 -9.83
C ASP A 173 -2.69 -0.91 -10.43
N LEU A 174 -1.84 -1.91 -10.15
CA LEU A 174 -0.47 -1.97 -10.71
C LEU A 174 -0.46 -2.51 -12.14
N LEU A 175 -1.27 -3.52 -12.45
CA LEU A 175 -1.29 -4.15 -13.77
C LEU A 175 -2.21 -3.38 -14.72
N GLU A 176 -1.63 -2.50 -15.55
CA GLU A 176 -2.40 -1.67 -16.49
C GLU A 176 -3.15 -2.51 -17.54
N GLY A 177 -4.48 -2.48 -17.50
CA GLY A 177 -5.33 -2.88 -18.62
C GLY A 177 -5.50 -4.39 -18.85
N GLU A 178 -5.11 -5.23 -17.89
CA GLU A 178 -5.19 -6.69 -18.01
C GLU A 178 -6.31 -7.30 -17.18
N THR A 179 -7.05 -8.22 -17.82
CA THR A 179 -8.12 -9.00 -17.19
C THR A 179 -7.60 -10.41 -16.94
N GLY A 180 -7.36 -10.73 -15.67
CA GLY A 180 -6.43 -11.80 -15.28
C GLY A 180 -7.03 -13.20 -15.22
N THR A 181 -6.85 -13.99 -16.28
CA THR A 181 -6.71 -15.46 -16.11
C THR A 181 -5.23 -15.77 -15.84
N ALA A 182 -4.93 -16.87 -15.14
CA ALA A 182 -3.54 -17.25 -14.84
C ALA A 182 -2.63 -17.35 -16.08
N ALA A 183 -3.20 -17.69 -17.25
CA ALA A 183 -2.46 -17.78 -18.51
C ALA A 183 -2.04 -16.42 -19.09
N ASN A 184 -2.76 -15.35 -18.79
CA ASN A 184 -2.38 -14.00 -19.25
C ASN A 184 -1.30 -13.42 -18.32
N LEU A 185 -1.44 -13.66 -17.02
CA LEU A 185 -0.57 -13.11 -15.99
C LEU A 185 0.86 -13.63 -16.02
N GLU A 186 1.15 -14.78 -16.63
CA GLU A 186 2.54 -15.25 -16.82
C GLU A 186 3.42 -14.32 -17.66
N ASN A 187 2.82 -13.46 -18.48
CA ASN A 187 3.59 -12.46 -19.24
C ASN A 187 3.99 -11.25 -18.38
N TYR A 188 3.30 -11.05 -17.25
CA TYR A 188 3.45 -9.88 -16.38
C TYR A 188 4.13 -10.24 -15.06
N LEU A 189 3.88 -11.45 -14.55
CA LEU A 189 4.43 -11.93 -13.30
C LEU A 189 5.50 -12.96 -13.59
N ASN A 190 6.65 -12.84 -12.95
CA ASN A 190 7.70 -13.85 -12.87
C ASN A 190 7.92 -14.25 -11.42
N ILE A 191 7.50 -15.46 -11.04
CA ILE A 191 7.59 -15.98 -9.67
C ILE A 191 8.72 -16.98 -9.57
N SER A 192 9.69 -16.70 -8.71
CA SER A 192 10.91 -17.51 -8.55
C SER A 192 11.35 -17.60 -7.10
N LEU A 193 12.30 -18.48 -6.80
CA LEU A 193 12.94 -18.55 -5.47
C LEU A 193 14.28 -17.85 -5.48
N SER A 194 14.55 -17.09 -4.41
CA SER A 194 15.86 -16.58 -4.06
C SER A 194 16.23 -17.06 -2.66
N GLY A 195 16.91 -18.20 -2.56
CA GLY A 195 17.12 -18.85 -1.27
C GLY A 195 15.81 -19.48 -0.78
N ASP A 196 15.37 -19.08 0.42
CA ASP A 196 14.11 -19.52 1.03
C ASP A 196 12.95 -18.55 0.73
N ASP A 197 13.23 -17.41 0.07
CA ASP A 197 12.25 -16.37 -0.25
C ASP A 197 11.62 -16.59 -1.62
N THR A 198 10.33 -16.28 -1.74
CA THR A 198 9.66 -16.16 -3.05
C THR A 198 9.78 -14.74 -3.57
N VAL A 199 10.28 -14.57 -4.79
CA VAL A 199 10.39 -13.29 -5.48
C VAL A 199 9.37 -13.25 -6.61
N ILE A 200 8.51 -12.24 -6.59
CA ILE A 200 7.53 -11.91 -7.63
C ILE A 200 8.04 -10.66 -8.35
N ALA A 201 8.66 -10.86 -9.52
CA ALA A 201 9.04 -9.77 -10.41
C ALA A 201 7.86 -9.42 -11.32
N ILE A 202 7.49 -8.14 -11.37
CA ILE A 202 6.30 -7.62 -12.04
C ILE A 202 6.74 -6.72 -13.19
N ASP A 203 6.38 -7.09 -14.41
CA ASP A 203 6.37 -6.25 -15.61
C ASP A 203 4.96 -5.67 -15.70
N ALA A 204 4.75 -4.48 -15.14
CA ALA A 204 3.43 -3.90 -14.92
C ALA A 204 2.79 -3.41 -16.23
N ASN A 205 3.61 -2.94 -17.17
CA ASN A 205 3.17 -2.42 -18.47
C ASN A 205 3.21 -3.47 -19.60
N GLY A 206 3.77 -4.65 -19.35
CA GLY A 206 3.83 -5.79 -20.27
C GLY A 206 4.70 -5.54 -21.51
N ASP A 207 5.62 -4.57 -21.46
CA ASP A 207 6.48 -4.22 -22.58
C ASP A 207 7.68 -5.18 -22.75
N GLY A 208 7.89 -6.08 -21.78
CA GLY A 208 8.97 -7.04 -21.73
C GLY A 208 10.34 -6.41 -21.44
N SER A 209 10.37 -5.15 -21.00
CA SER A 209 11.57 -4.36 -20.72
C SER A 209 11.94 -4.39 -19.23
N GLY A 210 12.17 -5.59 -18.70
CA GLY A 210 12.68 -5.76 -17.36
C GLY A 210 11.55 -5.86 -16.33
N THR A 211 11.86 -5.43 -15.10
CA THR A 211 10.96 -5.54 -13.96
C THR A 211 10.67 -4.13 -13.46
N ASP A 212 9.40 -3.77 -13.41
CA ASP A 212 8.93 -2.46 -12.95
C ASP A 212 8.83 -2.43 -11.42
N GLN A 213 8.34 -3.52 -10.82
CA GLN A 213 8.19 -3.69 -9.38
C GLN A 213 8.60 -5.12 -8.96
N THR A 214 9.16 -5.26 -7.76
CA THR A 214 9.52 -6.55 -7.18
C THR A 214 8.92 -6.70 -5.80
N ILE A 215 8.21 -7.80 -5.58
CA ILE A 215 7.72 -8.17 -4.25
C ILE A 215 8.48 -9.41 -3.79
N VAL A 216 9.07 -9.34 -2.61
CA VAL A 216 9.73 -10.45 -1.92
C VAL A 216 8.83 -10.91 -0.79
N LEU A 217 8.41 -12.18 -0.82
CA LEU A 217 7.76 -12.84 0.29
C LEU A 217 8.82 -13.59 1.08
N GLN A 218 9.23 -13.00 2.20
CA GLN A 218 10.31 -13.52 3.02
C GLN A 218 9.92 -14.84 3.68
N ASP A 219 10.82 -15.83 3.64
CA ASP A 219 10.62 -17.16 4.23
C ASP A 219 9.34 -17.89 3.76
N VAL A 220 8.80 -17.51 2.59
CA VAL A 220 7.65 -18.16 1.95
C VAL A 220 8.11 -18.88 0.69
N ASP A 221 7.84 -20.18 0.60
CA ASP A 221 8.11 -20.98 -0.61
C ASP A 221 6.81 -21.31 -1.36
N LEU A 222 6.54 -20.58 -2.44
CA LEU A 222 5.42 -20.84 -3.35
C LEU A 222 5.78 -21.70 -4.57
N VAL A 223 7.07 -22.04 -4.74
CA VAL A 223 7.61 -22.56 -6.00
C VAL A 223 7.99 -24.04 -5.89
N THR A 224 8.58 -24.47 -4.77
CA THR A 224 9.01 -25.85 -4.62
C THR A 224 7.81 -26.80 -4.64
N GLY A 225 7.80 -27.69 -5.64
CA GLY A 225 6.71 -28.65 -5.81
C GLY A 225 5.47 -28.05 -6.47
N ALA A 226 5.45 -26.75 -6.76
CA ALA A 226 4.54 -26.19 -7.73
C ALA A 226 4.91 -26.71 -9.13
N GLY A 227 3.91 -26.92 -9.98
CA GLY A 227 4.10 -27.46 -11.33
C GLY A 227 4.76 -26.44 -12.25
N SER A 228 3.93 -25.72 -12.98
CA SER A 228 4.30 -24.58 -13.82
C SER A 228 4.06 -23.26 -13.07
N GLN A 229 4.55 -22.17 -13.65
CA GLN A 229 4.26 -20.85 -13.13
C GLN A 229 2.76 -20.50 -13.20
N GLN A 230 2.03 -20.95 -14.24
CA GLN A 230 0.56 -20.89 -14.28
C GLN A 230 -0.06 -21.56 -13.07
N ASP A 231 0.47 -22.69 -12.61
CA ASP A 231 -0.09 -23.41 -11.47
C ASP A 231 0.08 -22.61 -10.17
N ILE A 232 1.20 -21.89 -10.02
CA ILE A 232 1.45 -20.99 -8.87
C ILE A 232 0.42 -19.86 -8.88
N ILE A 233 0.35 -19.11 -9.99
CA ILE A 233 -0.57 -17.97 -10.16
C ILE A 233 -2.03 -18.42 -9.99
N GLN A 234 -2.39 -19.56 -10.60
CA GLN A 234 -3.73 -20.11 -10.48
C GLN A 234 -4.07 -20.52 -9.05
N SER A 235 -3.10 -21.06 -8.30
CA SER A 235 -3.28 -21.39 -6.89
C SER A 235 -3.53 -20.13 -6.07
N LEU A 236 -2.70 -19.08 -6.23
CA LEU A 236 -2.86 -17.80 -5.56
C LEU A 236 -4.24 -17.19 -5.80
N ILE A 237 -4.69 -17.14 -7.06
CA ILE A 237 -6.03 -16.63 -7.42
C ILE A 237 -7.13 -17.51 -6.81
N SER A 238 -7.01 -18.84 -6.90
CA SER A 238 -8.04 -19.76 -6.39
C SER A 238 -8.18 -19.74 -4.87
N ASN A 239 -7.08 -19.45 -4.17
CA ASN A 239 -7.06 -19.28 -2.72
C ASN A 239 -7.45 -17.85 -2.29
N GLY A 240 -7.60 -16.92 -3.24
CA GLY A 240 -7.93 -15.52 -2.97
C GLY A 240 -6.75 -14.67 -2.49
N ASN A 241 -5.53 -15.20 -2.55
CA ASN A 241 -4.31 -14.51 -2.12
C ASN A 241 -3.75 -13.54 -3.18
N LEU A 242 -4.21 -13.62 -4.42
CA LEU A 242 -3.84 -12.68 -5.49
C LEU A 242 -5.10 -12.09 -6.11
N VAL A 243 -5.20 -10.76 -6.09
CA VAL A 243 -6.24 -9.99 -6.74
C VAL A 243 -5.61 -9.16 -7.86
N THR A 244 -6.21 -9.21 -9.04
CA THR A 244 -5.84 -8.42 -10.22
C THR A 244 -7.09 -7.74 -10.77
N ASP A 245 -6.97 -6.79 -11.70
CA ASP A 245 -8.13 -6.22 -12.37
C ASP A 245 -8.86 -7.31 -13.20
N THR A 246 -10.19 -7.19 -13.26
CA THR A 246 -11.09 -8.21 -13.86
C THR A 246 -11.84 -7.68 -15.07
#